data_AF-M5CG89-F1
#
_entry.id   AF-M5CG89-F1
#
_cell.length_a   1.000
_cell.length_b   1.000
_cell.length_c   1.000
_cell.angle_alpha   90.00
_cell.angle_beta   90.00
_cell.angle_gamma   90.00
#
_symmetry.space_group_name_H-M   'P 1'
#
loop_
_entity.id
_entity.type
_entity.pdbx_description
1 polymer ?
#
loop_
_entity_poly.entity_id
_entity_poly.type
_entity_poly.pdbx_seq_one_letter_code
_entity_poly.pdbx_strand_id
1 'polypeptide(L)'
;MASALRVSRTLPRLPTRTLVRLYASQPPEAPTKDKGPKTLVHPPSPPVEYNRQRSQISSLSKNPWVVRAVKAIAPFMGYYSKTTTAIRETRPMYAKCGERLERETDFLYKECALPPTYQTWFQFTLLHVLILTARLRALPPDASRTYQAELINHFFLDIEHRMRTVLGPKAPERIVKGYLNEMRDQWRGGGVAFDLGIIDTDATLAGMIWRNLFASRGAPPPQQDGKEKKVLANAQDIELPSTLYKFVVYVRRELKRLEGISDEDIKLGQIGEWGTVSSIPAPEGAADYEAWQTTGQTIRSGGKQAAASG
;
A
#
# COMPACT_ATOMS: atom_id res chain seq x y z
N MET A 1 19.91 41.38 50.55
CA MET A 1 19.17 40.11 50.73
C MET A 1 19.35 39.28 49.47
N ALA A 2 20.06 38.17 49.61
CA ALA A 2 20.38 37.24 48.54
C ALA A 2 19.27 36.19 48.39
N SER A 3 18.97 35.80 47.16
CA SER A 3 18.48 34.45 46.85
C SER A 3 18.85 34.12 45.42
N ALA A 4 20.03 33.50 45.31
CA ALA A 4 20.41 32.69 44.17
C ALA A 4 19.72 31.34 44.29
N LEU A 5 19.07 30.88 43.21
CA LEU A 5 18.79 29.46 43.03
C LEU A 5 19.36 29.00 41.70
N ARG A 6 20.62 28.55 41.82
CA ARG A 6 21.32 27.66 40.91
C ARG A 6 20.64 26.29 41.01
N VAL A 7 20.06 25.78 39.92
CA VAL A 7 19.77 24.34 39.77
C VAL A 7 20.46 23.86 38.51
N SER A 8 21.68 23.38 38.71
CA SER A 8 22.30 22.38 37.84
C SER A 8 21.92 21.02 38.39
N ARG A 9 21.21 20.21 37.62
CA ARG A 9 21.21 18.75 37.76
C ARG A 9 21.20 18.13 36.37
N THR A 10 22.42 17.84 35.93
CA THR A 10 22.81 16.72 35.07
C THR A 10 21.85 15.53 35.20
N LEU A 11 21.09 15.25 34.14
CA LEU A 11 20.45 13.94 33.97
C LEU A 11 21.50 12.97 33.43
N PRO A 12 21.76 11.82 34.09
CA PRO A 12 22.66 10.81 33.57
C PRO A 12 22.05 10.20 32.30
N ARG A 13 22.82 10.22 31.19
CA ARG A 13 22.54 9.43 29.99
C ARG A 13 22.73 7.95 30.34
N LEU A 14 21.64 7.27 30.69
CA LEU A 14 21.62 5.81 30.75
C LEU A 14 21.68 5.25 29.31
N PRO A 15 22.52 4.25 29.03
CA PRO A 15 22.53 3.57 27.75
C PRO A 15 21.22 2.79 27.63
N THR A 16 20.38 3.15 26.65
CA THR A 16 19.13 2.46 26.37
C THR A 16 19.45 1.09 25.77
N ARG A 17 19.79 0.13 26.62
CA ARG A 17 19.78 -1.29 26.30
C ARG A 17 18.32 -1.72 26.23
N THR A 18 17.90 -2.12 25.03
CA THR A 18 16.84 -3.09 24.79
C THR A 18 15.41 -2.70 25.22
N LEU A 19 14.65 -2.12 24.28
CA LEU A 19 13.19 -2.23 24.26
C LEU A 19 12.71 -2.80 22.93
N VAL A 20 13.11 -4.05 22.65
CA VAL A 20 12.40 -4.94 21.73
C VAL A 20 11.67 -5.95 22.60
N ARG A 21 10.55 -5.55 23.21
CA ARG A 21 9.62 -6.50 23.86
C ARG A 21 8.22 -5.92 24.07
N LEU A 22 7.52 -5.59 22.98
CA LEU A 22 6.07 -5.39 23.02
C LEU A 22 5.41 -5.99 21.78
N TYR A 23 5.56 -7.31 21.57
CA TYR A 23 4.64 -8.18 20.82
C TYR A 23 4.91 -9.64 21.21
N ALA A 24 4.86 -9.95 22.51
CA ALA A 24 4.78 -11.35 22.95
C ALA A 24 3.31 -11.75 23.04
N SER A 25 2.70 -12.04 21.88
CA SER A 25 1.47 -12.82 21.81
C SER A 25 1.77 -14.24 22.30
N GLN A 26 0.85 -14.83 23.08
CA GLN A 26 0.90 -16.23 23.50
C GLN A 26 1.15 -17.18 22.31
N PRO A 27 1.78 -18.35 22.53
CA PRO A 27 2.01 -19.29 21.44
C PRO A 27 0.67 -19.81 20.89
N PRO A 28 0.46 -19.81 19.57
CA PRO A 28 -0.70 -20.46 18.98
C PRO A 28 -0.60 -21.99 19.13
N GLU A 29 -1.75 -22.65 19.31
CA GLU A 29 -1.87 -24.11 19.22
C GLU A 29 -1.28 -24.63 17.90
N ALA A 30 -0.73 -25.85 17.96
CA ALA A 30 0.09 -26.44 16.90
C ALA A 30 -0.63 -26.45 15.52
N PRO A 31 0.04 -26.01 14.44
CA PRO A 31 -0.57 -25.95 13.12
C PRO A 31 -0.70 -27.34 12.50
N THR A 32 -1.89 -27.66 12.02
CA THR A 32 -2.14 -28.72 11.04
C THR A 32 -1.23 -28.52 9.84
N LYS A 33 -0.48 -29.56 9.45
CA LYS A 33 0.51 -29.61 8.34
C LYS A 33 0.21 -28.62 7.21
N ASP A 34 0.81 -27.44 7.31
CA ASP A 34 0.72 -26.36 6.34
C ASP A 34 1.59 -26.73 5.14
N LYS A 35 0.96 -27.05 4.00
CA LYS A 35 1.66 -27.15 2.73
C LYS A 35 1.88 -25.71 2.30
N GLY A 36 3.09 -25.23 2.48
CA GLY A 36 3.51 -23.84 2.23
C GLY A 36 3.02 -23.27 0.89
N PRO A 37 3.18 -21.95 0.69
CA PRO A 37 2.53 -21.21 -0.39
C PRO A 37 2.73 -21.91 -1.74
N LYS A 38 1.63 -22.39 -2.33
CA LYS A 38 1.64 -22.99 -3.65
C LYS A 38 2.06 -21.92 -4.66
N THR A 39 3.16 -22.15 -5.34
CA THR A 39 3.58 -21.34 -6.49
C THR A 39 2.50 -21.43 -7.56
N LEU A 40 1.84 -20.32 -7.88
CA LEU A 40 0.88 -20.26 -8.97
C LEU A 40 1.66 -20.14 -10.29
N VAL A 41 1.38 -21.03 -11.23
CA VAL A 41 2.02 -21.09 -12.56
C VAL A 41 1.45 -20.04 -13.52
N HIS A 42 0.36 -19.36 -13.13
CA HIS A 42 -0.31 -18.35 -13.94
C HIS A 42 -0.62 -17.08 -13.12
N PRO A 43 -0.44 -15.88 -13.71
CA PRO A 43 -0.83 -14.64 -13.07
C PRO A 43 -2.35 -14.65 -12.79
N PRO A 44 -2.80 -14.04 -11.69
CA PRO A 44 -4.23 -13.96 -11.40
C PRO A 44 -4.94 -13.22 -12.54
N SER A 45 -6.10 -13.71 -12.96
CA SER A 45 -6.91 -13.09 -14.00
C SER A 45 -7.11 -11.59 -13.73
N PRO A 46 -7.16 -10.75 -14.78
CA PRO A 46 -7.45 -9.32 -14.62
C PRO A 46 -8.74 -9.13 -13.82
N PRO A 47 -8.93 -7.96 -13.17
CA PRO A 47 -10.14 -7.71 -12.42
C PRO A 47 -11.35 -7.98 -13.33
N VAL A 48 -12.33 -8.74 -12.84
CA VAL A 48 -13.59 -8.85 -13.56
C VAL A 48 -14.15 -7.43 -13.64
N GLU A 49 -14.23 -6.93 -14.86
CA GLU A 49 -15.08 -5.81 -15.21
C GLU A 49 -16.49 -6.24 -14.78
N TYR A 50 -16.90 -5.89 -13.57
CA TYR A 50 -18.28 -6.02 -13.16
C TYR A 50 -19.03 -5.03 -14.04
N ASN A 51 -19.41 -5.51 -15.23
CA ASN A 51 -20.44 -4.95 -16.04
C ASN A 51 -21.73 -5.11 -15.22
N ARG A 52 -21.91 -4.27 -14.19
CA ARG A 52 -23.14 -3.49 -14.17
C ARG A 52 -23.06 -2.65 -15.43
N GLN A 53 -23.34 -3.30 -16.55
CA GLN A 53 -23.93 -2.67 -17.70
C GLN A 53 -24.94 -1.78 -17.04
N ARG A 54 -24.75 -0.46 -17.20
CA ARG A 54 -25.78 0.52 -16.89
C ARG A 54 -27.04 -0.18 -17.34
N SER A 55 -27.88 -0.66 -16.41
CA SER A 55 -29.23 -0.93 -16.81
C SER A 55 -29.63 0.46 -17.24
N GLN A 56 -29.65 0.69 -18.56
CA GLN A 56 -30.46 1.75 -19.10
C GLN A 56 -31.75 1.49 -18.38
N ILE A 57 -32.11 2.38 -17.44
CA ILE A 57 -33.37 2.33 -16.73
C ILE A 57 -34.36 2.09 -17.86
N SER A 58 -34.83 0.85 -17.97
CA SER A 58 -35.43 0.39 -19.20
C SER A 58 -36.72 1.17 -19.28
N SER A 59 -36.75 2.12 -20.22
CA SER A 59 -37.80 3.12 -20.34
C SER A 59 -38.02 3.98 -19.09
N LEU A 60 -37.12 4.94 -18.84
CA LEU A 60 -37.62 6.25 -18.35
C LEU A 60 -38.59 6.76 -19.42
N SER A 61 -39.86 6.97 -19.05
CA SER A 61 -40.89 7.35 -20.01
C SER A 61 -40.41 8.57 -20.82
N LYS A 62 -40.67 8.56 -22.13
CA LYS A 62 -40.35 9.68 -23.03
C LYS A 62 -41.11 10.97 -22.67
N ASN A 63 -41.95 10.93 -21.63
CA ASN A 63 -42.78 12.03 -21.20
C ASN A 63 -41.97 13.02 -20.33
N PRO A 64 -41.76 14.27 -20.78
CA PRO A 64 -40.94 15.26 -20.07
C PRO A 64 -41.40 15.54 -18.65
N TRP A 65 -42.70 15.39 -18.36
CA TRP A 65 -43.26 15.64 -17.03
C TRP A 65 -42.83 14.58 -16.00
N VAL A 66 -42.81 13.31 -16.40
CA VAL A 66 -42.37 12.22 -15.53
C VAL A 66 -40.88 12.34 -15.22
N VAL A 67 -40.06 12.70 -16.21
CA VAL A 67 -38.62 12.95 -16.00
C VAL A 67 -38.39 14.11 -15.02
N ARG A 68 -39.18 15.18 -15.12
CA ARG A 68 -39.14 16.31 -14.18
C ARG A 68 -39.57 15.90 -12.77
N ALA A 69 -40.65 15.13 -12.64
CA ALA A 69 -41.13 14.62 -11.36
C ALA A 69 -40.09 13.69 -10.69
N VAL A 70 -39.52 12.75 -11.44
CA VAL A 70 -38.45 11.84 -10.97
C VAL A 70 -37.21 12.61 -10.55
N LYS A 71 -36.76 13.61 -11.33
CA LYS A 71 -35.63 14.47 -10.96
C LYS A 71 -35.91 15.30 -9.71
N ALA A 72 -37.14 15.75 -9.51
CA ALA A 72 -37.52 16.53 -8.32
C ALA A 72 -37.50 15.68 -7.03
N ILE A 73 -37.85 14.40 -7.12
CA ILE A 73 -37.88 13.48 -5.96
C ILE A 73 -36.55 12.72 -5.75
N ALA A 74 -35.66 12.68 -6.75
CA ALA A 74 -34.38 11.95 -6.69
C ALA A 74 -33.47 12.36 -5.50
N PRO A 75 -33.34 13.66 -5.13
CA PRO A 75 -32.62 14.05 -3.91
C PRO A 75 -33.24 13.49 -2.63
N PHE A 76 -34.58 13.43 -2.56
CA PHE A 76 -35.33 12.90 -1.42
C PHE A 76 -35.32 11.37 -1.33
N MET A 77 -35.18 10.68 -2.47
CA MET A 77 -35.02 9.21 -2.54
C MET A 77 -33.57 8.73 -2.36
N GLY A 78 -32.62 9.61 -2.04
CA GLY A 78 -31.24 9.21 -1.74
C GLY A 78 -30.36 8.94 -2.97
N TYR A 79 -30.82 9.24 -4.19
CA TYR A 79 -30.02 9.10 -5.43
C TYR A 79 -28.82 10.05 -5.48
N TYR A 80 -28.81 11.10 -4.64
CA TYR A 80 -27.67 11.99 -4.40
C TYR A 80 -27.08 11.82 -2.99
N SER A 81 -27.27 10.65 -2.35
CA SER A 81 -26.61 10.41 -1.07
C SER A 81 -25.08 10.47 -1.28
N LYS A 82 -24.38 11.06 -0.31
CA LYS A 82 -22.91 11.16 -0.32
C LYS A 82 -22.27 9.76 -0.53
N THR A 83 -22.91 8.73 0.02
CA THR A 83 -22.52 7.32 -0.13
C THR A 83 -22.67 6.81 -1.57
N THR A 84 -23.81 7.03 -2.23
CA THR A 84 -24.01 6.61 -3.63
C THR A 84 -23.01 7.26 -4.57
N THR A 85 -22.72 8.55 -4.34
CA THR A 85 -21.70 9.26 -5.11
C THR A 85 -20.31 8.67 -4.84
N ALA A 86 -19.92 8.50 -3.57
CA ALA A 86 -18.65 7.90 -3.21
C ALA A 86 -18.46 6.48 -3.81
N ILE A 87 -19.50 5.63 -3.78
CA ILE A 87 -19.47 4.30 -4.42
C ILE A 87 -19.14 4.42 -5.91
N ARG A 88 -19.81 5.36 -6.60
CA ARG A 88 -19.65 5.54 -8.05
C ARG A 88 -18.26 6.05 -8.39
N GLU A 89 -17.78 7.08 -7.69
CA GLU A 89 -16.56 7.80 -8.05
C GLU A 89 -15.29 7.08 -7.58
N THR A 90 -15.34 6.33 -6.49
CA THR A 90 -14.17 5.54 -6.02
C THR A 90 -13.94 4.27 -6.83
N ARG A 91 -14.95 3.75 -7.55
CA ARG A 91 -14.81 2.57 -8.40
C ARG A 91 -13.77 2.75 -9.51
N PRO A 92 -13.83 3.78 -10.38
CA PRO A 92 -12.81 3.98 -11.40
C PRO A 92 -11.44 4.28 -10.80
N MET A 93 -11.38 4.94 -9.63
CA MET A 93 -10.12 5.11 -8.92
C MET A 93 -9.50 3.77 -8.53
N TYR A 94 -10.29 2.87 -7.95
CA TYR A 94 -9.83 1.52 -7.59
C TYR A 94 -9.41 0.71 -8.82
N ALA A 95 -10.19 0.76 -9.90
CA ALA A 95 -9.86 0.05 -11.13
C ALA A 95 -8.45 0.43 -11.64
N LYS A 96 -8.11 1.73 -11.59
CA LYS A 96 -6.77 2.24 -11.91
C LYS A 96 -5.67 1.72 -10.99
N CYS A 97 -5.96 1.45 -9.72
CA CYS A 97 -5.02 0.79 -8.81
C CYS A 97 -4.87 -0.70 -9.15
N GLY A 98 -5.99 -1.37 -9.45
CA GLY A 98 -6.04 -2.81 -9.71
C GLY A 98 -5.35 -3.23 -11.01
N GLU A 99 -5.33 -2.37 -12.04
CA GLU A 99 -4.67 -2.63 -13.33
C GLU A 99 -3.13 -2.43 -13.31
N ARG A 100 -2.57 -1.96 -12.18
CA ARG A 100 -1.17 -1.56 -12.13
C ARG A 100 -0.22 -2.72 -12.32
N LEU A 101 -0.56 -3.88 -11.78
CA LEU A 101 0.28 -5.05 -11.90
C LEU A 101 0.40 -5.49 -13.36
N GLU A 102 -0.71 -5.49 -14.11
CA GLU A 102 -0.70 -5.86 -15.52
C GLU A 102 0.15 -4.89 -16.34
N ARG A 103 0.14 -3.59 -16.01
CA ARG A 103 0.97 -2.58 -16.68
C ARG A 103 2.47 -2.66 -16.35
N GLU A 104 2.84 -3.28 -15.22
CA GLU A 104 4.24 -3.34 -14.74
C GLU A 104 4.75 -4.77 -14.55
N THR A 105 4.12 -5.73 -15.21
CA THR A 105 4.43 -7.17 -15.09
C THR A 105 5.91 -7.44 -15.39
N ASP A 106 6.47 -6.86 -16.45
CA ASP A 106 7.88 -7.05 -16.81
C ASP A 106 8.82 -6.52 -15.73
N PHE A 107 8.60 -5.29 -15.25
CA PHE A 107 9.39 -4.70 -14.19
C PHE A 107 9.30 -5.51 -12.88
N LEU A 108 8.09 -5.91 -12.48
CA LEU A 108 7.88 -6.63 -11.23
C LEU A 108 8.46 -8.05 -11.26
N TYR A 109 8.26 -8.79 -12.34
CA TYR A 109 8.64 -10.20 -12.39
C TYR A 109 10.04 -10.44 -12.93
N LYS A 110 10.53 -9.59 -13.85
CA LYS A 110 11.86 -9.74 -14.44
C LYS A 110 12.90 -8.92 -13.66
N GLU A 111 12.71 -7.60 -13.53
CA GLU A 111 13.70 -6.74 -12.86
C GLU A 111 13.68 -6.89 -11.34
N CYS A 112 12.50 -6.87 -10.72
CA CYS A 112 12.38 -7.01 -9.26
C CYS A 112 12.42 -8.48 -8.79
N ALA A 113 12.43 -9.43 -9.74
CA ALA A 113 12.38 -10.87 -9.49
C ALA A 113 11.24 -11.31 -8.54
N LEU A 114 10.12 -10.57 -8.49
CA LEU A 114 8.99 -10.91 -7.64
C LEU A 114 8.23 -12.11 -8.23
N PRO A 115 7.78 -13.06 -7.40
CA PRO A 115 7.07 -14.22 -7.92
C PRO A 115 5.65 -13.81 -8.38
N PRO A 116 5.11 -14.40 -9.47
CA PRO A 116 3.78 -14.09 -9.99
C PRO A 116 2.67 -14.71 -9.11
N THR A 117 2.51 -14.19 -7.89
CA THR A 117 1.62 -14.73 -6.86
C THR A 117 0.50 -13.76 -6.52
N TYR A 118 -0.58 -14.30 -5.95
CA TYR A 118 -1.65 -13.50 -5.34
C TYR A 118 -1.11 -12.50 -4.31
N GLN A 119 -0.12 -12.91 -3.51
CA GLN A 119 0.50 -12.05 -2.51
C GLN A 119 1.21 -10.85 -3.14
N THR A 120 1.95 -11.06 -4.24
CA THR A 120 2.62 -9.97 -4.98
C THR A 120 1.61 -9.00 -5.57
N TRP A 121 0.52 -9.51 -6.15
CA TRP A 121 -0.60 -8.68 -6.60
C TRP A 121 -1.20 -7.85 -5.47
N PHE A 122 -1.52 -8.49 -4.34
CA PHE A 122 -2.12 -7.83 -3.20
C PHE A 122 -1.23 -6.72 -2.67
N GLN A 123 0.07 -6.97 -2.47
CA GLN A 123 1.00 -5.98 -1.91
C GLN A 123 1.25 -4.81 -2.85
N PHE A 124 1.38 -5.07 -4.15
CA PHE A 124 1.56 -4.00 -5.14
C PHE A 124 0.29 -3.15 -5.31
N THR A 125 -0.88 -3.78 -5.32
CA THR A 125 -2.17 -3.06 -5.36
C THR A 125 -2.41 -2.28 -4.07
N LEU A 126 -2.10 -2.87 -2.91
CA LEU A 126 -2.18 -2.22 -1.60
C LEU A 126 -1.34 -0.94 -1.56
N LEU A 127 -0.13 -0.94 -2.12
CA LEU A 127 0.69 0.27 -2.20
C LEU A 127 -0.05 1.43 -2.88
N HIS A 128 -0.70 1.18 -4.03
CA HIS A 128 -1.48 2.19 -4.74
C HIS A 128 -2.73 2.62 -3.98
N VAL A 129 -3.44 1.67 -3.37
CA VAL A 129 -4.59 1.94 -2.50
C VAL A 129 -4.17 2.82 -1.31
N LEU A 130 -3.00 2.61 -0.72
CA LEU A 130 -2.48 3.41 0.39
C LEU A 130 -2.09 4.84 -0.05
N ILE A 131 -1.42 4.99 -1.20
CA ILE A 131 -1.14 6.31 -1.79
C ILE A 131 -2.44 7.09 -2.01
N LEU A 132 -3.44 6.46 -2.63
CA LEU A 132 -4.72 7.10 -2.88
C LEU A 132 -5.49 7.39 -1.58
N THR A 133 -5.45 6.47 -0.61
CA THR A 133 -6.06 6.66 0.71
C THR A 133 -5.48 7.89 1.42
N ALA A 134 -4.17 8.16 1.29
CA ALA A 134 -3.56 9.37 1.83
C ALA A 134 -4.20 10.64 1.23
N ARG A 135 -4.44 10.68 -0.08
CA ARG A 135 -5.14 11.82 -0.72
C ARG A 135 -6.60 11.93 -0.29
N LEU A 136 -7.31 10.82 -0.17
CA LEU A 136 -8.70 10.81 0.28
C LEU A 136 -8.84 11.25 1.75
N ARG A 137 -7.84 10.96 2.60
CA ARG A 137 -7.79 11.44 3.99
C ARG A 137 -7.73 12.96 4.07
N ALA A 138 -7.11 13.62 3.09
CA ALA A 138 -6.99 15.07 3.03
C ALA A 138 -8.24 15.79 2.51
N LEU A 139 -9.27 15.08 2.05
CA LEU A 139 -10.55 15.68 1.67
C LEU A 139 -11.27 16.31 2.87
N PRO A 140 -12.24 17.22 2.63
CA PRO A 140 -13.10 17.74 3.66
C PRO A 140 -13.76 16.62 4.50
N PRO A 141 -13.93 16.82 5.82
CA PRO A 141 -14.37 15.76 6.74
C PRO A 141 -15.70 15.08 6.37
N ASP A 142 -16.56 15.79 5.64
CA ASP A 142 -17.89 15.33 5.24
C ASP A 142 -17.87 14.35 4.06
N ALA A 143 -16.78 14.28 3.30
CA ALA A 143 -16.56 13.33 2.21
C ALA A 143 -15.49 12.29 2.53
N SER A 144 -14.43 12.70 3.23
CA SER A 144 -13.21 11.91 3.48
C SER A 144 -13.48 10.48 3.96
N ARG A 145 -14.31 10.30 5.01
CA ARG A 145 -14.59 8.97 5.59
C ARG A 145 -15.31 8.05 4.62
N THR A 146 -16.31 8.58 3.90
CA THR A 146 -17.13 7.78 2.98
C THR A 146 -16.31 7.35 1.76
N TYR A 147 -15.49 8.24 1.20
CA TYR A 147 -14.64 7.89 0.06
C TYR A 147 -13.58 6.85 0.43
N GLN A 148 -12.96 6.98 1.61
CA GLN A 148 -12.03 5.96 2.10
C GLN A 148 -12.72 4.60 2.27
N ALA A 149 -13.90 4.58 2.91
CA ALA A 149 -14.64 3.35 3.12
C ALA A 149 -14.98 2.65 1.79
N GLU A 150 -15.44 3.40 0.79
CA GLU A 150 -15.80 2.82 -0.51
C GLU A 150 -14.59 2.38 -1.34
N LEU A 151 -13.47 3.11 -1.30
CA LEU A 151 -12.23 2.66 -1.93
C LEU A 151 -11.77 1.31 -1.36
N ILE A 152 -11.77 1.19 -0.04
CA ILE A 152 -11.38 -0.06 0.64
C ILE A 152 -12.40 -1.16 0.37
N ASN A 153 -13.69 -0.84 0.32
CA ASN A 153 -14.73 -1.80 -0.04
C ASN A 153 -14.47 -2.42 -1.43
N HIS A 154 -14.20 -1.61 -2.46
CA HIS A 154 -13.83 -2.13 -3.79
C HIS A 154 -12.59 -3.01 -3.77
N PHE A 155 -11.57 -2.64 -2.98
CA PHE A 155 -10.36 -3.44 -2.82
C PHE A 155 -10.65 -4.81 -2.19
N PHE A 156 -11.44 -4.86 -1.12
CA PHE A 156 -11.78 -6.13 -0.46
C PHE A 156 -12.70 -7.02 -1.30
N LEU A 157 -13.55 -6.43 -2.15
CA LEU A 157 -14.33 -7.19 -3.14
C LEU A 157 -13.42 -7.85 -4.19
N ASP A 158 -12.39 -7.17 -4.67
CA ASP A 158 -11.43 -7.73 -5.65
C ASP A 158 -10.53 -8.80 -5.01
N ILE A 159 -10.09 -8.57 -3.76
CA ILE A 159 -9.39 -9.57 -2.94
C ILE A 159 -10.22 -10.84 -2.83
N GLU A 160 -11.49 -10.72 -2.41
CA GLU A 160 -12.38 -11.87 -2.28
C GLU A 160 -12.55 -12.60 -3.62
N HIS A 161 -12.79 -11.85 -4.69
CA HIS A 161 -12.98 -12.39 -6.01
C HIS A 161 -11.75 -13.19 -6.50
N ARG A 162 -10.58 -12.56 -6.52
CA ARG A 162 -9.33 -13.20 -6.97
C ARG A 162 -8.94 -14.37 -6.08
N MET A 163 -9.16 -14.26 -4.77
CA MET A 163 -8.95 -15.37 -3.84
C MET A 163 -9.86 -16.55 -4.16
N ARG A 164 -11.16 -16.33 -4.42
CA ARG A 164 -12.09 -17.40 -4.81
C ARG A 164 -11.70 -18.03 -6.15
N THR A 165 -11.14 -17.25 -7.09
CA THR A 165 -10.56 -17.79 -8.33
C THR A 165 -9.36 -18.71 -8.06
N VAL A 166 -8.49 -18.34 -7.10
CA VAL A 166 -7.31 -19.14 -6.73
C VAL A 166 -7.66 -20.40 -5.93
N LEU A 167 -8.58 -20.31 -4.98
CA LEU A 167 -8.99 -21.44 -4.14
C LEU A 167 -10.00 -22.37 -4.84
N GLY A 168 -10.66 -21.87 -5.88
CA GLY A 168 -11.70 -22.56 -6.64
C GLY A 168 -13.12 -22.33 -6.09
N PRO A 169 -14.16 -22.58 -6.91
CA PRO A 169 -15.56 -22.25 -6.60
C PRO A 169 -16.15 -23.03 -5.41
N LYS A 170 -15.50 -24.13 -5.00
CA LYS A 170 -15.93 -24.98 -3.87
C LYS A 170 -15.11 -24.73 -2.60
N ALA A 171 -14.32 -23.67 -2.55
CA ALA A 171 -13.55 -23.33 -1.37
C ALA A 171 -14.47 -23.14 -0.15
N PRO A 172 -14.20 -23.82 0.99
CA PRO A 172 -14.99 -23.64 2.20
C PRO A 172 -14.97 -22.17 2.68
N GLU A 173 -16.13 -21.64 3.06
CA GLU A 173 -16.27 -20.24 3.48
C GLU A 173 -15.39 -19.89 4.69
N ARG A 174 -15.11 -20.86 5.57
CA ARG A 174 -14.17 -20.69 6.68
C ARG A 174 -12.76 -20.32 6.20
N ILE A 175 -12.30 -20.93 5.12
CA ILE A 175 -10.96 -20.68 4.55
C ILE A 175 -10.94 -19.28 3.93
N VAL A 176 -11.93 -18.96 3.11
CA VAL A 176 -12.12 -17.63 2.49
C VAL A 176 -12.10 -16.54 3.57
N LYS A 177 -12.91 -16.70 4.63
CA LYS A 177 -12.96 -15.75 5.75
C LYS A 177 -11.61 -15.62 6.47
N GLY A 178 -10.88 -16.73 6.64
CA GLY A 178 -9.53 -16.74 7.23
C GLY A 178 -8.57 -15.85 6.45
N TYR A 179 -8.46 -16.08 5.14
CA TYR A 179 -7.63 -15.26 4.25
C TYR A 179 -8.08 -13.80 4.21
N LEU A 180 -9.38 -13.50 4.15
CA LEU A 180 -9.87 -12.11 4.19
C LEU A 180 -9.46 -11.39 5.48
N ASN A 181 -9.47 -12.09 6.61
CA ASN A 181 -8.97 -11.53 7.86
C ASN A 181 -7.46 -11.24 7.80
N GLU A 182 -6.67 -12.15 7.22
CA GLU A 182 -5.23 -11.93 7.03
C GLU A 182 -4.96 -10.72 6.13
N MET A 183 -5.67 -10.60 5.01
CA MET A 183 -5.55 -9.45 4.10
C MET A 183 -5.97 -8.14 4.78
N ARG A 184 -7.00 -8.18 5.63
CA ARG A 184 -7.40 -7.04 6.47
C ARG A 184 -6.31 -6.64 7.44
N ASP A 185 -5.68 -7.60 8.10
CA ASP A 185 -4.62 -7.31 9.06
C ASP A 185 -3.37 -6.76 8.36
N GLN A 186 -3.04 -7.28 7.17
CA GLN A 186 -1.99 -6.72 6.31
C GLN A 186 -2.31 -5.30 5.82
N TRP A 187 -3.55 -5.01 5.42
CA TRP A 187 -3.98 -3.66 5.05
C TRP A 187 -3.80 -2.69 6.22
N ARG A 188 -4.25 -3.05 7.43
CA ARG A 188 -4.10 -2.22 8.63
C ARG A 188 -2.63 -1.97 9.00
N GLY A 189 -1.84 -3.04 9.07
CA GLY A 189 -0.42 -2.93 9.40
C GLY A 189 0.38 -2.21 8.31
N GLY A 190 0.01 -2.41 7.04
CA GLY A 190 0.55 -1.71 5.89
C GLY A 190 0.23 -0.22 5.91
N GLY A 191 -0.99 0.15 6.27
CA GLY A 191 -1.41 1.55 6.41
C GLY A 191 -0.62 2.31 7.47
N VAL A 192 -0.43 1.73 8.65
CA VAL A 192 0.40 2.35 9.71
C VAL A 192 1.86 2.50 9.25
N ALA A 193 2.43 1.47 8.63
CA ALA A 193 3.80 1.51 8.12
C ALA A 193 3.96 2.54 6.98
N PHE A 194 2.98 2.65 6.10
CA PHE A 194 2.96 3.62 5.00
C PHE A 194 2.93 5.04 5.54
N ASP A 195 2.02 5.33 6.47
CA ASP A 195 1.87 6.64 7.07
C ASP A 195 3.17 7.09 7.78
N LEU A 196 3.84 6.17 8.48
CA LEU A 196 5.16 6.45 9.06
C LEU A 196 6.21 6.70 7.95
N GLY A 197 6.24 5.87 6.91
CA GLY A 197 7.21 6.00 5.82
C GLY A 197 7.09 7.33 5.06
N ILE A 198 5.87 7.80 4.81
CA ILE A 198 5.67 9.06 4.08
C ILE A 198 5.94 10.30 4.94
N ILE A 199 5.82 10.22 6.26
CA ILE A 199 6.07 11.37 7.17
C ILE A 199 7.55 11.47 7.57
N ASP A 200 8.23 10.33 7.68
CA ASP A 200 9.62 10.25 8.15
C ASP A 200 10.61 10.36 6.97
N THR A 201 11.53 9.40 6.81
CA THR A 201 12.59 9.46 5.80
C THR A 201 12.33 8.52 4.62
N ASP A 202 13.00 8.79 3.49
CA ASP A 202 12.99 7.89 2.33
C ASP A 202 13.55 6.51 2.65
N ALA A 203 14.47 6.39 3.61
CA ALA A 203 14.94 5.10 4.11
C ALA A 203 13.84 4.34 4.86
N THR A 204 13.02 5.04 5.66
CA THR A 204 11.87 4.45 6.36
C THR A 204 10.79 4.00 5.37
N LEU A 205 10.52 4.81 4.34
CA LEU A 205 9.63 4.43 3.25
C LEU A 205 10.16 3.22 2.46
N ALA A 206 11.46 3.20 2.12
CA ALA A 206 12.11 2.05 1.50
C ALA A 206 11.98 0.78 2.37
N GLY A 207 12.19 0.90 3.69
CA GLY A 207 12.02 -0.20 4.63
C GLY A 207 10.59 -0.74 4.69
N MET A 208 9.59 0.12 4.60
CA MET A 208 8.18 -0.26 4.49
C MET A 208 7.91 -1.06 3.21
N ILE A 209 8.38 -0.57 2.06
CA ILE A 209 8.22 -1.22 0.76
C ILE A 209 8.95 -2.56 0.75
N TRP A 210 10.18 -2.60 1.26
CA TRP A 210 10.99 -3.81 1.36
C TRP A 210 10.32 -4.90 2.22
N ARG A 211 9.82 -4.54 3.40
CA ARG A 211 9.16 -5.50 4.30
C ARG A 211 7.87 -6.06 3.69
N ASN A 212 7.08 -5.22 3.05
CA ASN A 212 5.72 -5.58 2.63
C ASN A 212 5.69 -6.17 1.22
N LEU A 213 6.27 -5.48 0.22
CA LEU A 213 6.25 -5.91 -1.19
C LEU A 213 7.34 -6.94 -1.50
N PHE A 214 8.54 -6.73 -0.97
CA PHE A 214 9.68 -7.64 -1.19
C PHE A 214 9.77 -8.74 -0.12
N ALA A 215 8.84 -8.80 0.84
CA ALA A 215 8.83 -9.80 1.91
C ALA A 215 10.19 -9.93 2.64
N SER A 216 10.89 -8.81 2.83
CA SER A 216 12.23 -8.74 3.43
C SER A 216 13.28 -9.61 2.71
N ARG A 217 13.14 -9.83 1.39
CA ARG A 217 14.12 -10.59 0.60
C ARG A 217 15.51 -9.99 0.71
N GLY A 218 16.51 -10.87 0.76
CA GLY A 218 17.90 -10.49 0.98
C GLY A 218 18.28 -10.28 2.45
N ALA A 219 17.33 -10.32 3.40
CA ALA A 219 17.69 -10.38 4.81
C ALA A 219 18.39 -11.72 5.13
N PRO A 220 19.43 -11.72 5.98
CA PRO A 220 20.00 -12.97 6.47
C PRO A 220 18.89 -13.79 7.14
N PRO A 221 18.85 -15.11 6.93
CA PRO A 221 17.85 -15.95 7.57
C PRO A 221 17.97 -15.78 9.09
N PRO A 222 16.84 -15.74 9.82
CA PRO A 222 16.89 -15.87 11.28
C PRO A 222 17.66 -17.16 11.60
N GLN A 223 18.58 -17.10 12.55
CA GLN A 223 19.31 -18.25 13.04
C GLN A 223 18.31 -19.20 13.73
N GLN A 224 17.67 -20.06 12.94
CA GLN A 224 16.79 -21.12 13.40
C GLN A 224 17.47 -22.44 13.10
N ASP A 225 17.85 -23.13 14.17
CA ASP A 225 18.48 -24.45 14.11
C ASP A 225 17.64 -25.42 13.26
N GLY A 226 18.20 -25.86 12.14
CA GLY A 226 17.82 -27.10 11.47
C GLY A 226 16.72 -27.09 10.40
N LYS A 227 16.29 -25.94 9.86
CA LYS A 227 15.39 -25.92 8.68
C LYS A 227 15.92 -25.02 7.56
N GLU A 228 16.45 -25.63 6.51
CA GLU A 228 16.74 -24.95 5.24
C GLU A 228 15.44 -24.36 4.66
N LYS A 229 15.31 -23.03 4.69
CA LYS A 229 14.33 -22.33 3.85
C LYS A 229 14.98 -22.07 2.49
N LYS A 230 14.28 -22.45 1.41
CA LYS A 230 14.64 -22.03 0.05
C LYS A 230 14.68 -20.51 -0.01
N VAL A 231 15.87 -19.93 -0.15
CA VAL A 231 16.07 -18.52 -0.44
C VAL A 231 15.62 -18.30 -1.89
N LEU A 232 14.54 -17.54 -2.09
CA LEU A 232 13.94 -17.32 -3.42
C LEU A 232 14.83 -16.46 -4.34
N ALA A 233 15.78 -15.70 -3.80
CA ALA A 233 16.90 -15.02 -4.47
C ALA A 233 17.85 -14.45 -3.41
N ASN A 234 19.17 -14.45 -3.64
CA ASN A 234 20.10 -13.79 -2.72
C ASN A 234 19.99 -12.27 -2.84
N ALA A 235 20.39 -11.54 -1.79
CA ALA A 235 20.40 -10.07 -1.79
C ALA A 235 21.25 -9.49 -2.93
N GLN A 236 22.31 -10.19 -3.32
CA GLN A 236 23.20 -9.83 -4.44
C GLN A 236 22.58 -10.07 -5.82
N ASP A 237 21.60 -10.97 -5.95
CA ASP A 237 20.97 -11.30 -7.25
C ASP A 237 19.87 -10.30 -7.63
N ILE A 238 19.43 -9.49 -6.67
CA ILE A 238 18.42 -8.44 -6.85
C ILE A 238 19.16 -7.12 -6.67
N GLU A 239 19.09 -6.20 -7.64
CA GLU A 239 19.51 -4.80 -7.44
C GLU A 239 18.52 -4.07 -6.52
N LEU A 240 18.41 -4.56 -5.29
CA LEU A 240 17.41 -4.15 -4.32
C LEU A 240 17.56 -2.67 -3.95
N PRO A 241 18.77 -2.10 -3.78
CA PRO A 241 18.93 -0.66 -3.56
C PRO A 241 18.34 0.18 -4.71
N SER A 242 18.72 -0.11 -5.96
CA SER A 242 18.19 0.55 -7.15
C SER A 242 16.67 0.42 -7.26
N THR A 243 16.16 -0.78 -7.01
CA THR A 243 14.73 -1.08 -7.09
C THR A 243 13.95 -0.32 -6.03
N LEU A 244 14.38 -0.39 -4.77
CA LEU A 244 13.73 0.33 -3.67
C LEU A 244 13.76 1.84 -3.90
N TYR A 245 14.85 2.38 -4.45
CA TYR A 245 14.93 3.78 -4.86
C TYR A 245 13.82 4.13 -5.87
N LYS A 246 13.67 3.36 -6.95
CA LYS A 246 12.61 3.60 -7.95
C LYS A 246 11.23 3.63 -7.29
N PHE A 247 10.95 2.70 -6.39
CA PHE A 247 9.69 2.65 -5.63
C PHE A 247 9.48 3.84 -4.69
N VAL A 248 10.51 4.28 -3.98
CA VAL A 248 10.42 5.46 -3.10
C VAL A 248 10.12 6.70 -3.92
N VAL A 249 10.90 6.94 -4.98
CA VAL A 249 10.70 8.08 -5.89
C VAL A 249 9.30 8.03 -6.50
N TYR A 250 8.82 6.85 -6.89
CA TYR A 250 7.47 6.64 -7.38
C TYR A 250 6.42 7.11 -6.37
N VAL A 251 6.47 6.60 -5.13
CA VAL A 251 5.51 6.95 -4.08
C VAL A 251 5.52 8.46 -3.82
N ARG A 252 6.71 9.08 -3.72
CA ARG A 252 6.86 10.53 -3.51
C ARG A 252 6.28 11.34 -4.67
N ARG A 253 6.58 10.94 -5.91
CA ARG A 253 6.06 11.56 -7.12
C ARG A 253 4.53 11.50 -7.16
N GLU A 254 3.94 10.33 -6.92
CA GLU A 254 2.49 10.16 -7.00
C GLU A 254 1.75 10.87 -5.86
N LEU A 255 2.30 10.89 -4.63
CA LEU A 255 1.75 11.71 -3.55
C LEU A 255 1.75 13.19 -3.92
N LYS A 256 2.86 13.69 -4.46
CA LYS A 256 2.97 15.09 -4.89
C LYS A 256 2.01 15.42 -6.03
N ARG A 257 1.84 14.50 -6.97
CA ARG A 257 0.89 14.63 -8.09
C ARG A 257 -0.55 14.71 -7.57
N LEU A 258 -0.94 13.80 -6.68
CA LEU A 258 -2.30 13.76 -6.11
C LEU A 258 -2.59 14.99 -5.23
N GLU A 259 -1.59 15.52 -4.52
CA GLU A 259 -1.71 16.78 -3.75
C GLU A 259 -2.09 17.96 -4.66
N GLY A 260 -1.58 17.99 -5.90
CA GLY A 260 -1.88 19.04 -6.86
C GLY A 260 -3.28 18.98 -7.49
N ILE A 261 -4.05 17.91 -7.26
CA ILE A 261 -5.41 17.77 -7.80
C ILE A 261 -6.41 18.40 -6.82
N SER A 262 -7.36 19.18 -7.33
CA SER A 262 -8.38 19.83 -6.50
C SER A 262 -9.28 18.83 -5.77
N ASP A 263 -9.83 19.21 -4.61
CA ASP A 263 -10.76 18.34 -3.88
C ASP A 263 -12.02 18.03 -4.69
N GLU A 264 -12.48 18.95 -5.54
CA GLU A 264 -13.63 18.73 -6.43
C GLU A 264 -13.33 17.66 -7.48
N ASP A 265 -12.16 17.73 -8.12
CA ASP A 265 -11.76 16.74 -9.13
C ASP A 265 -11.54 15.36 -8.49
N ILE A 266 -10.94 15.30 -7.30
CA ILE A 266 -10.84 14.05 -6.53
C ILE A 266 -12.23 13.50 -6.21
N LYS A 267 -13.17 14.33 -5.74
CA LYS A 267 -14.54 13.88 -5.49
C LYS A 267 -15.24 13.37 -6.76
N LEU A 268 -14.86 13.84 -7.93
CA LEU A 268 -15.40 13.39 -9.23
C LEU A 268 -14.66 12.18 -9.82
N GLY A 269 -13.79 11.49 -9.07
CA GLY A 269 -13.06 10.34 -9.61
C GLY A 269 -11.88 10.70 -10.52
N GLN A 270 -11.59 12.00 -10.69
CA GLN A 270 -10.62 12.50 -11.68
C GLN A 270 -9.21 12.52 -11.12
N ILE A 271 -8.68 11.34 -10.82
CA ILE A 271 -7.33 11.18 -10.23
C ILE A 271 -6.20 11.18 -11.27
N GLY A 272 -6.51 11.38 -12.56
CA GLY A 272 -5.56 11.22 -13.67
C GLY A 272 -5.07 9.77 -13.85
N GLU A 273 -3.95 9.59 -14.53
CA GLU A 273 -3.30 8.28 -14.70
C GLU A 273 -2.13 8.12 -13.74
N TRP A 274 -1.90 6.89 -13.28
CA TRP A 274 -0.69 6.54 -12.54
C TRP A 274 0.52 6.52 -13.47
N GLY A 275 1.62 7.17 -13.08
CA GLY A 275 2.90 6.92 -13.75
C GLY A 275 3.37 5.48 -13.52
N THR A 276 4.50 5.07 -14.13
CA THR A 276 5.11 3.75 -13.86
C THR A 276 6.29 3.88 -12.91
N VAL A 277 6.56 2.83 -12.14
CA VAL A 277 7.80 2.68 -11.36
C VAL A 277 8.96 2.43 -12.32
N SER A 278 8.72 1.64 -13.37
CA SER A 278 9.73 1.28 -14.39
C SER A 278 10.31 2.49 -15.15
N SER A 279 9.56 3.58 -15.29
CA SER A 279 10.02 4.81 -15.95
C SER A 279 11.07 5.59 -15.16
N ILE A 280 11.29 5.26 -13.88
CA ILE A 280 12.21 6.00 -13.03
C ILE A 280 13.63 5.48 -13.28
N PRO A 281 14.58 6.35 -13.67
CA PRO A 281 15.96 5.95 -13.86
C PRO A 281 16.56 5.51 -12.53
N ALA A 282 17.36 4.45 -12.56
CA ALA A 282 18.19 4.10 -11.40
C ALA A 282 19.27 5.19 -11.23
N PRO A 283 19.68 5.54 -9.99
CA PRO A 283 20.79 6.46 -9.78
C PRO A 283 22.08 5.89 -10.38
N GLU A 284 22.89 6.74 -11.01
CA GLU A 284 24.23 6.35 -11.45
C GLU A 284 25.03 5.82 -10.24
N GLY A 285 25.63 4.63 -10.38
CA GLY A 285 26.40 3.98 -9.30
C GLY A 285 25.57 3.24 -8.26
N ALA A 286 24.25 3.08 -8.39
CA ALA A 286 23.43 2.34 -7.42
C ALA A 286 23.73 0.82 -7.35
N ALA A 287 24.37 0.28 -8.39
CA ALA A 287 24.91 -1.09 -8.39
C ALA A 287 26.25 -1.20 -7.64
N ASP A 288 26.95 -0.08 -7.40
CA ASP A 288 28.17 -0.03 -6.59
C ASP A 288 27.79 0.15 -5.11
N TYR A 289 27.64 -0.99 -4.44
CA TYR A 289 27.29 -1.05 -3.03
C TYR A 289 28.28 -0.29 -2.13
N GLU A 290 29.56 -0.23 -2.49
CA GLU A 290 30.58 0.50 -1.74
C GLU A 290 30.40 2.02 -1.91
N ALA A 291 30.16 2.50 -3.13
CA ALA A 291 29.87 3.92 -3.37
C ALA A 291 28.60 4.39 -2.63
N TRP A 292 27.57 3.54 -2.57
CA TRP A 292 26.31 3.87 -1.88
C TRP A 292 26.46 3.90 -0.35
N GLN A 293 27.20 2.94 0.23
CA GLN A 293 27.53 2.96 1.66
C GLN A 293 28.37 4.18 2.03
N THR A 294 29.32 4.55 1.17
CA THR A 294 30.18 5.71 1.38
C THR A 294 29.34 6.99 1.38
N THR A 295 28.46 7.16 0.37
CA THR A 295 27.55 8.31 0.27
C THR A 295 26.59 8.41 1.47
N GLY A 296 26.02 7.29 1.92
CA GLY A 296 25.15 7.23 3.11
C GLY A 296 25.88 7.56 4.41
N GLN A 297 27.16 7.18 4.54
CA GLN A 297 28.00 7.57 5.67
C GLN A 297 28.35 9.06 5.64
N THR A 298 28.62 9.64 4.47
CA THR A 298 28.90 11.08 4.30
C THR A 298 27.70 11.95 4.70
N ILE A 299 26.47 11.53 4.39
CA ILE A 299 25.26 12.24 4.79
C ILE A 299 25.06 12.19 6.32
N ARG A 300 25.35 11.03 6.96
CA ARG A 300 25.30 10.88 8.42
C ARG A 300 26.38 11.67 9.16
N SER A 301 27.57 11.84 8.57
CA SER A 301 28.65 12.63 9.16
C SER A 301 28.47 14.14 8.93
N GLY A 302 27.97 14.55 7.76
CA GLY A 302 27.63 15.94 7.44
C GLY A 302 26.52 16.51 8.33
N GLY A 303 25.49 15.71 8.64
CA GLY A 303 24.42 16.10 9.57
C GLY A 303 24.90 16.26 11.03
N LYS A 304 26.00 15.59 11.42
CA LYS A 304 26.63 15.77 12.72
C LYS A 304 27.55 16.98 12.78
N GLN A 305 28.18 17.37 11.67
CA GLN A 305 29.01 18.58 11.63
C GLN A 305 28.17 19.86 11.59
N ALA A 306 27.04 19.88 10.87
CA ALA A 306 26.14 21.04 10.85
C ALA A 306 25.47 21.32 12.21
N ALA A 307 25.27 20.29 13.05
CA ALA A 307 24.72 20.43 14.40
C ALA A 307 25.76 20.82 15.47
N ALA A 308 27.04 20.93 15.11
CA ALA A 308 28.13 21.32 16.02
C ALA A 308 28.68 22.74 15.71
N SER A 309 28.06 23.48 14.80
CA SER A 309 28.50 24.81 14.36
C SER A 309 27.40 25.88 14.41
N GLY A 310 26.30 25.64 15.14
CA GLY A 310 25.22 26.60 15.38
C GLY A 310 24.92 26.74 16.86
#